data_AF-A0ABD6D5M2-F1
#
_entry.id   AF-A0ABD6D5M2-F1
#
_cell.length_a   1.000
_cell.length_b   1.000
_cell.length_c   1.000
_cell.angle_alpha   90.00
_cell.angle_beta   90.00
_cell.angle_gamma   90.00
#
_symmetry.space_group_name_H-M   'P 1'
#
loop_
_entity.id
_entity.type
_entity.pdbx_description
1 polymer ?
#
loop_
_entity_poly.entity_id
_entity_poly.type
_entity_poly.pdbx_seq_one_letter_code
_entity_poly.pdbx_strand_id
1 'polypeptide(L)'
;MQRRSVLRRAAAAGAAGVVGATAGCLTGLFESGPTNVVLDEPEDQLADSEDLGYPAYGQTFPDFTLPEVFAEEPYSSADRDRPGLYTSFYAFCPAECLLLMGGMANVQSTLADRELLDAVDLVGITFDPTRDTPEELDSHAEEMGIRHGHERWHYLRPESDERAEEVVGDKLGIGFEKTGGGETYEFTHITITFLVNPDGVVERAYRGETLDVEGVVSDLETVVDAYA
;
A
#
# COMPACT_ATOMS: atom_id res chain seq x y z
N MET A 1 -77.14 33.96 -41.65
CA MET A 1 -76.28 33.75 -42.83
C MET A 1 -75.40 32.54 -42.60
N GLN A 2 -75.15 31.81 -43.67
CA GLN A 2 -74.69 30.43 -43.74
C GLN A 2 -73.16 30.28 -43.75
N ARG A 3 -72.72 29.10 -43.26
CA ARG A 3 -71.67 28.21 -43.79
C ARG A 3 -70.19 28.43 -43.44
N ARG A 4 -69.70 27.39 -42.73
CA ARG A 4 -68.58 26.46 -43.08
C ARG A 4 -67.20 27.07 -43.32
N SER A 5 -66.20 26.56 -42.58
CA SER A 5 -65.30 25.53 -43.11
C SER A 5 -64.30 25.03 -42.06
N VAL A 6 -64.14 23.71 -42.05
CA VAL A 6 -63.10 22.90 -41.42
C VAL A 6 -62.02 22.69 -42.49
N LEU A 7 -60.73 22.57 -42.13
CA LEU A 7 -59.83 21.46 -42.54
C LEU A 7 -58.32 21.80 -42.41
N ARG A 8 -57.64 20.79 -41.85
CA ARG A 8 -56.36 20.17 -42.26
C ARG A 8 -55.00 20.82 -41.96
N ARG A 9 -54.34 20.15 -41.00
CA ARG A 9 -52.97 19.59 -41.01
C ARG A 9 -52.11 19.80 -42.28
N ALA A 10 -50.88 20.25 -42.09
CA ALA A 10 -49.62 19.77 -42.68
C ALA A 10 -48.47 20.34 -41.80
N ALA A 11 -47.69 19.54 -41.09
CA ALA A 11 -46.58 18.68 -41.54
C ALA A 11 -45.28 19.45 -41.85
N ALA A 12 -44.33 19.27 -40.93
CA ALA A 12 -42.91 18.95 -41.11
C ALA A 12 -41.92 19.96 -41.74
N ALA A 13 -40.78 19.99 -41.05
CA ALA A 13 -39.41 20.13 -41.52
C ALA A 13 -38.91 21.54 -41.92
N GLY A 14 -37.93 22.01 -41.14
CA GLY A 14 -37.00 23.03 -41.61
C GLY A 14 -36.45 23.93 -40.52
N ALA A 15 -35.45 23.46 -39.77
CA ALA A 15 -34.42 24.34 -39.21
C ALA A 15 -33.10 23.58 -39.13
N ALA A 16 -32.25 23.85 -40.11
CA ALA A 16 -30.85 23.47 -40.12
C ALA A 16 -30.14 24.16 -38.93
N GLY A 17 -29.50 23.37 -38.08
CA GLY A 17 -28.62 23.84 -37.01
C GLY A 17 -27.29 23.10 -37.10
N VAL A 18 -26.32 23.79 -37.71
CA VAL A 18 -24.88 23.53 -37.79
C VAL A 18 -24.35 22.37 -36.94
N VAL A 19 -23.83 21.34 -37.62
CA VAL A 19 -22.89 20.37 -37.02
C VAL A 19 -21.58 21.13 -36.78
N GLY A 20 -21.41 21.66 -35.57
CA GLY A 20 -20.12 22.12 -35.07
C GLY A 20 -19.34 20.92 -34.57
N ALA A 21 -18.48 20.35 -35.40
CA ALA A 21 -17.49 19.38 -34.95
C ALA A 21 -16.42 20.13 -34.13
N THR A 22 -16.64 20.29 -32.82
CA THR A 22 -15.56 20.52 -31.88
C THR A 22 -14.87 19.19 -31.62
N ALA A 23 -13.96 18.82 -32.53
CA ALA A 23 -12.91 17.87 -32.22
C ALA A 23 -11.97 18.55 -31.23
N GLY A 24 -11.94 18.08 -29.99
CA GLY A 24 -11.01 18.57 -28.98
C GLY A 24 -11.51 18.35 -27.57
N CYS A 25 -10.96 17.33 -26.92
CA CYS A 25 -10.94 17.10 -25.48
C CYS A 25 -12.28 16.73 -24.82
N LEU A 26 -12.75 15.50 -25.07
CA LEU A 26 -13.70 14.80 -24.18
C LEU A 26 -13.00 13.77 -23.27
N THR A 27 -11.67 13.77 -23.18
CA THR A 27 -10.92 12.85 -22.30
C THR A 27 -10.93 13.25 -20.82
N GLY A 28 -11.47 14.41 -20.45
CA GLY A 28 -11.40 14.93 -19.06
C GLY A 28 -12.72 14.92 -18.28
N LEU A 29 -13.73 14.13 -18.66
CA LEU A 29 -15.04 14.14 -18.00
C LEU A 29 -15.35 12.90 -17.15
N PHE A 30 -14.40 11.97 -17.00
CA PHE A 30 -14.57 10.76 -16.17
C PHE A 30 -13.31 10.34 -15.39
N GLU A 31 -12.30 11.19 -15.24
CA GLU A 31 -11.17 10.88 -14.36
C GLU A 31 -11.50 11.29 -12.92
N SER A 32 -12.51 10.62 -12.36
CA SER A 32 -12.81 10.67 -10.93
C SER A 32 -11.94 9.63 -10.21
N GLY A 33 -10.63 9.64 -10.48
CA GLY A 33 -9.66 8.79 -9.80
C GLY A 33 -9.12 9.48 -8.53
N PRO A 34 -8.52 8.73 -7.60
CA PRO A 34 -7.78 9.31 -6.49
C PRO A 34 -6.68 10.25 -7.03
N THR A 35 -6.50 11.38 -6.37
CA THR A 35 -5.42 12.33 -6.70
C THR A 35 -4.11 11.87 -6.08
N ASN A 36 -2.98 12.13 -6.75
CA ASN A 36 -1.62 11.85 -6.27
C ASN A 36 -1.30 10.35 -6.13
N VAL A 37 -1.76 9.56 -7.11
CA VAL A 37 -1.32 8.19 -7.36
C VAL A 37 -0.53 8.16 -8.67
N VAL A 38 0.45 7.26 -8.77
CA VAL A 38 1.29 7.06 -9.95
C VAL A 38 0.87 5.82 -10.71
N LEU A 39 0.54 4.75 -9.99
CA LEU A 39 0.15 3.48 -10.60
C LEU A 39 -1.34 3.51 -10.94
N ASP A 40 -1.74 2.78 -11.99
CA ASP A 40 -3.16 2.58 -12.31
C ASP A 40 -3.89 1.82 -11.19
N GLU A 41 -5.23 1.86 -11.17
CA GLU A 41 -6.01 1.09 -10.18
C GLU A 41 -5.73 -0.42 -10.28
N PRO A 42 -5.49 -1.12 -9.15
CA PRO A 42 -5.20 -2.56 -9.17
C PRO A 42 -6.42 -3.38 -9.66
N GLU A 43 -6.20 -4.22 -10.67
CA GLU A 43 -7.26 -5.06 -11.26
C GLU A 43 -7.77 -6.18 -10.33
N ASP A 44 -6.99 -6.55 -9.33
CA ASP A 44 -7.22 -7.69 -8.43
C ASP A 44 -7.69 -7.29 -7.03
N GLN A 45 -7.99 -6.00 -6.80
CA GLN A 45 -8.51 -5.54 -5.52
C GLN A 45 -9.88 -6.16 -5.22
N LEU A 46 -10.07 -6.64 -3.99
CA LEU A 46 -11.27 -7.43 -3.64
C LEU A 46 -12.57 -6.60 -3.56
N ALA A 47 -12.45 -5.30 -3.33
CA ALA A 47 -13.55 -4.36 -3.14
C ALA A 47 -13.06 -2.93 -3.41
N ASP A 48 -13.97 -1.97 -3.39
CA ASP A 48 -13.60 -0.55 -3.41
C ASP A 48 -12.75 -0.21 -2.18
N SER A 49 -11.80 0.72 -2.32
CA SER A 49 -10.84 1.03 -1.26
C SER A 49 -11.50 1.43 0.06
N GLU A 50 -12.66 2.10 0.01
CA GLU A 50 -13.42 2.54 1.20
C GLU A 50 -14.11 1.41 1.97
N ASP A 51 -14.28 0.25 1.35
CA ASP A 51 -14.92 -0.93 1.96
C ASP A 51 -13.91 -1.93 2.54
N LEU A 52 -12.61 -1.69 2.35
CA LEU A 52 -11.54 -2.51 2.89
C LEU A 52 -11.22 -2.12 4.33
N GLY A 53 -10.86 -3.11 5.15
CA GLY A 53 -10.49 -2.91 6.55
C GLY A 53 -9.08 -2.37 6.76
N TYR A 54 -8.36 -2.03 5.69
CA TYR A 54 -6.98 -1.56 5.68
C TYR A 54 -6.82 -0.48 4.60
N PRO A 55 -5.80 0.41 4.71
CA PRO A 55 -5.52 1.42 3.70
C PRO A 55 -5.25 0.80 2.33
N ALA A 56 -6.02 1.18 1.32
CA ALA A 56 -5.95 0.62 -0.03
C ALA A 56 -5.69 1.71 -1.08
N TYR A 57 -5.71 1.33 -2.36
CA TYR A 57 -5.34 2.21 -3.48
C TYR A 57 -5.97 3.60 -3.37
N GLY A 58 -5.13 4.63 -3.46
CA GLY A 58 -5.54 6.03 -3.44
C GLY A 58 -5.88 6.61 -2.07
N GLN A 59 -5.79 5.81 -1.00
CA GLN A 59 -6.02 6.28 0.37
C GLN A 59 -4.74 6.77 1.04
N THR A 60 -4.88 7.67 2.01
CA THR A 60 -3.77 8.13 2.83
C THR A 60 -3.27 7.00 3.72
N PHE A 61 -1.96 6.77 3.70
CA PHE A 61 -1.31 5.83 4.59
C PHE A 61 -1.23 6.41 6.01
N PRO A 62 -1.56 5.64 7.07
CA PRO A 62 -1.60 6.14 8.43
C PRO A 62 -0.25 6.64 8.94
N ASP A 63 -0.30 7.72 9.72
CA ASP A 63 0.86 8.25 10.40
C ASP A 63 1.08 7.56 11.76
N PHE A 64 2.31 7.12 11.99
CA PHE A 64 2.78 6.54 13.23
C PHE A 64 4.26 6.84 13.44
N THR A 65 4.69 6.79 14.69
CA THR A 65 6.10 6.83 15.08
C THR A 65 6.34 5.61 15.96
N LEU A 66 7.39 4.87 15.66
CA LEU A 66 7.80 3.67 16.39
C LEU A 66 9.31 3.68 16.62
N PRO A 67 9.80 3.07 17.72
CA PRO A 67 11.22 2.84 17.90
C PRO A 67 11.79 2.00 16.76
N GLU A 68 12.93 2.43 16.25
CA GLU A 68 13.77 1.63 15.36
C GLU A 68 14.69 0.75 16.21
N VAL A 69 14.89 -0.50 15.78
CA VAL A 69 15.69 -1.49 16.53
C VAL A 69 17.18 -1.22 16.38
N PHE A 70 17.63 -0.85 15.18
CA PHE A 70 19.06 -0.73 14.84
C PHE A 70 19.56 0.71 14.69
N ALA A 71 18.72 1.70 15.01
CA ALA A 71 19.04 3.12 14.97
C ALA A 71 18.64 3.83 16.27
N GLU A 72 19.27 4.96 16.58
CA GLU A 72 18.99 5.73 17.80
C GLU A 72 17.69 6.55 17.68
N GLU A 73 17.41 7.06 16.49
CA GLU A 73 16.21 7.88 16.23
C GLU A 73 15.02 6.99 15.87
N PRO A 74 13.81 7.32 16.34
CA PRO A 74 12.62 6.58 15.96
C PRO A 74 12.27 6.81 14.49
N TYR A 75 11.63 5.82 13.87
CA TYR A 75 11.07 5.97 12.54
C TYR A 75 9.70 6.62 12.62
N SER A 76 9.48 7.65 11.81
CA SER A 76 8.21 8.32 11.65
C SER A 76 7.69 8.03 10.26
N SER A 77 6.53 7.38 10.15
CA SER A 77 5.94 7.19 8.84
C SER A 77 5.57 8.55 8.25
N ALA A 78 5.16 9.57 9.01
CA ALA A 78 4.80 10.88 8.45
C ALA A 78 5.94 11.61 7.69
N ASP A 79 7.19 11.34 8.05
CA ASP A 79 8.37 12.03 7.50
C ASP A 79 8.90 11.30 6.26
N ARG A 80 8.10 11.29 5.18
CA ARG A 80 8.43 10.63 3.91
C ARG A 80 8.91 11.67 2.89
N ASP A 81 10.04 11.38 2.26
CA ASP A 81 10.55 12.09 1.07
C ASP A 81 10.82 11.12 -0.08
N ARG A 82 10.55 9.82 0.12
CA ARG A 82 10.76 8.72 -0.82
C ARG A 82 9.68 7.65 -0.68
N PRO A 83 9.49 6.79 -1.69
CA PRO A 83 8.55 5.68 -1.59
C PRO A 83 8.98 4.71 -0.48
N GLY A 84 8.01 4.04 0.13
CA GLY A 84 8.26 3.02 1.15
C GLY A 84 7.44 1.75 0.94
N LEU A 85 8.05 0.61 1.22
CA LEU A 85 7.40 -0.70 1.25
C LEU A 85 7.27 -1.15 2.71
N TYR A 86 6.03 -1.24 3.19
CA TYR A 86 5.71 -1.49 4.59
C TYR A 86 5.05 -2.85 4.76
N THR A 87 5.50 -3.65 5.72
CA THR A 87 4.85 -4.91 6.08
C THR A 87 4.88 -5.13 7.59
N SER A 88 4.05 -6.06 8.08
CA SER A 88 4.07 -6.47 9.48
C SER A 88 4.34 -7.96 9.63
N PHE A 89 5.00 -8.34 10.72
CA PHE A 89 5.46 -9.70 10.96
C PHE A 89 5.63 -9.97 12.46
N TYR A 90 5.99 -11.20 12.81
CA TYR A 90 6.63 -11.52 14.08
C TYR A 90 7.70 -12.59 13.82
N ALA A 91 8.85 -12.47 14.47
CA ALA A 91 10.03 -13.27 14.13
C ALA A 91 9.86 -14.77 14.44
N PHE A 92 9.05 -15.10 15.45
CA PHE A 92 8.81 -16.49 15.87
C PHE A 92 7.79 -17.25 15.00
N CYS A 93 7.29 -16.65 13.92
CA CYS A 93 6.33 -17.31 13.04
C CYS A 93 6.98 -18.47 12.25
N PRO A 94 6.47 -19.70 12.37
CA PRO A 94 7.09 -20.85 11.71
C PRO A 94 6.67 -21.04 10.24
N ALA A 95 5.81 -20.17 9.69
CA ALA A 95 5.15 -20.38 8.40
C ALA A 95 5.09 -19.10 7.54
N GLU A 96 3.98 -18.37 7.58
CA GLU A 96 3.68 -17.32 6.59
C GLU A 96 4.71 -16.17 6.62
N CYS A 97 5.09 -15.68 7.81
CA CYS A 97 6.06 -14.58 7.89
C CYS A 97 7.46 -14.97 7.37
N LEU A 98 7.82 -16.26 7.39
CA LEU A 98 9.07 -16.74 6.81
C LEU A 98 9.12 -16.45 5.31
N LEU A 99 8.01 -16.73 4.61
CA LEU A 99 7.89 -16.48 3.17
C LEU A 99 7.85 -14.97 2.87
N LEU A 100 7.11 -14.22 3.67
CA LEU A 100 6.97 -12.77 3.52
C LEU A 100 8.31 -12.05 3.70
N MET A 101 9.00 -12.31 4.81
CA MET A 101 10.26 -11.64 5.12
C MET A 101 11.38 -12.09 4.19
N GLY A 102 11.38 -13.34 3.73
CA GLY A 102 12.23 -13.79 2.63
C GLY A 102 11.91 -13.07 1.32
N GLY A 103 10.64 -12.80 1.03
CA GLY A 103 10.20 -11.97 -0.09
C GLY A 103 10.75 -10.54 0.00
N MET A 104 10.65 -9.91 1.18
CA MET A 104 11.21 -8.58 1.44
C MET A 104 12.74 -8.55 1.29
N ALA A 105 13.45 -9.60 1.73
CA ALA A 105 14.89 -9.74 1.52
C ALA A 105 15.24 -9.80 0.02
N ASN A 106 14.44 -10.52 -0.77
CA ASN A 106 14.61 -10.58 -2.22
C ASN A 106 14.29 -9.24 -2.90
N VAL A 107 13.28 -8.50 -2.43
CA VAL A 107 13.03 -7.12 -2.87
C VAL A 107 14.24 -6.24 -2.58
N GLN A 108 14.80 -6.29 -1.37
CA GLN A 108 16.02 -5.54 -1.01
C GLN A 108 17.18 -5.87 -1.96
N SER A 109 17.42 -7.15 -2.24
CA SER A 109 18.51 -7.57 -3.14
C SER A 109 18.27 -7.10 -4.57
N THR A 110 17.03 -7.20 -5.06
CA THR A 110 16.68 -6.84 -6.44
C THR A 110 16.76 -5.31 -6.65
N LEU A 111 16.33 -4.52 -5.66
CA LEU A 111 16.52 -3.07 -5.66
C LEU A 111 18.01 -2.69 -5.67
N ALA A 112 18.85 -3.42 -4.92
CA ALA A 112 20.30 -3.20 -4.94
C ALA A 112 20.90 -3.50 -6.32
N ASP A 113 20.49 -4.61 -6.95
CA ASP A 113 20.95 -5.00 -8.29
C ASP A 113 20.53 -3.99 -9.37
N ARG A 114 19.41 -3.28 -9.16
CA ARG A 114 18.92 -2.20 -10.03
C ARG A 114 19.44 -0.81 -9.67
N GLU A 115 20.31 -0.69 -8.66
CA GLU A 115 20.82 0.60 -8.17
C GLU A 115 19.70 1.55 -7.65
N LEU A 116 18.59 0.99 -7.19
CA LEU A 116 17.42 1.72 -6.67
C LEU A 116 17.27 1.64 -5.14
N LEU A 117 18.07 0.83 -4.46
CA LEU A 117 17.90 0.58 -3.02
C LEU A 117 17.93 1.86 -2.20
N ASP A 118 18.79 2.83 -2.53
CA ASP A 118 18.91 4.11 -1.82
C ASP A 118 17.69 5.03 -2.00
N ALA A 119 16.82 4.74 -2.96
CA ALA A 119 15.64 5.55 -3.28
C ALA A 119 14.35 5.05 -2.62
N VAL A 120 14.38 3.95 -1.86
CA VAL A 120 13.16 3.33 -1.28
C VAL A 120 13.42 2.93 0.16
N ASP A 121 12.50 3.23 1.07
CA ASP A 121 12.53 2.67 2.43
C ASP A 121 11.82 1.31 2.49
N LEU A 122 12.45 0.32 3.12
CA LEU A 122 11.88 -1.00 3.39
C LEU A 122 11.63 -1.14 4.89
N VAL A 123 10.39 -1.39 5.28
CA VAL A 123 9.96 -1.28 6.68
C VAL A 123 9.24 -2.55 7.12
N GLY A 124 9.82 -3.24 8.11
CA GLY A 124 9.20 -4.38 8.78
C GLY A 124 8.77 -4.00 10.19
N ILE A 125 7.48 -4.16 10.52
CA ILE A 125 6.92 -3.82 11.83
C ILE A 125 6.58 -5.09 12.59
N THR A 126 7.24 -5.34 13.73
CA THR A 126 6.82 -6.47 14.57
C THR A 126 5.53 -6.17 15.32
N PHE A 127 4.61 -7.13 15.34
CA PHE A 127 3.43 -7.10 16.20
C PHE A 127 3.57 -7.95 17.47
N ASP A 128 4.76 -8.53 17.72
CA ASP A 128 5.08 -9.29 18.93
C ASP A 128 6.31 -8.72 19.66
N PRO A 129 6.25 -7.45 20.11
CA PRO A 129 7.40 -6.82 20.73
C PRO A 129 7.87 -7.57 21.98
N THR A 130 6.99 -8.31 22.66
CA THR A 130 7.34 -9.09 23.85
C THR A 130 8.42 -10.15 23.58
N ARG A 131 8.35 -10.88 22.45
CA ARG A 131 9.36 -11.90 22.09
C ARG A 131 10.39 -11.39 21.10
N ASP A 132 10.02 -10.48 20.21
CA ASP A 132 10.90 -9.92 19.19
C ASP A 132 11.80 -8.86 19.81
N THR A 133 12.76 -9.29 20.63
CA THR A 133 13.79 -8.41 21.20
C THR A 133 14.79 -8.00 20.11
N PRO A 134 15.60 -6.93 20.31
CA PRO A 134 16.63 -6.57 19.35
C PRO A 134 17.57 -7.71 18.96
N GLU A 135 17.92 -8.58 19.90
CA GLU A 135 18.82 -9.73 19.68
C GLU A 135 18.15 -10.84 18.84
N GLU A 136 16.84 -11.04 19.03
CA GLU A 136 16.04 -11.97 18.22
C GLU A 136 15.80 -11.42 16.81
N LEU A 137 15.58 -10.11 16.67
CA LEU A 137 15.39 -9.46 15.37
C LEU A 137 16.69 -9.42 14.54
N ASP A 138 17.84 -9.29 15.19
CA ASP A 138 19.16 -9.42 14.56
C ASP A 138 19.34 -10.83 13.99
N SER A 139 19.10 -11.85 14.82
CA SER A 139 19.15 -13.27 14.42
C SER A 139 18.17 -13.57 13.28
N HIS A 140 16.93 -13.09 13.37
CA HIS A 140 15.92 -13.24 12.32
C HIS A 140 16.37 -12.58 11.01
N ALA A 141 16.98 -11.39 11.05
CA ALA A 141 17.48 -10.74 9.85
C ALA A 141 18.60 -11.56 9.18
N GLU A 142 19.50 -12.16 9.96
CA GLU A 142 20.52 -13.08 9.44
C GLU A 142 19.89 -14.31 8.78
N GLU A 143 18.89 -14.94 9.42
CA GLU A 143 18.19 -16.12 8.91
C GLU A 143 17.47 -15.83 7.58
N MET A 144 16.87 -14.64 7.45
CA MET A 144 16.17 -14.23 6.23
C MET A 144 17.11 -13.69 5.14
N GLY A 145 18.39 -13.44 5.46
CA GLY A 145 19.33 -12.81 4.54
C GLY A 145 19.09 -11.31 4.33
N ILE A 146 18.47 -10.65 5.31
CA ILE A 146 18.14 -9.22 5.31
C ILE A 146 19.36 -8.41 5.74
N ARG A 147 19.77 -7.44 4.92
CA ARG A 147 20.86 -6.51 5.25
C ARG A 147 20.30 -5.35 6.09
N HIS A 148 19.94 -5.63 7.34
CA HIS A 148 19.31 -4.64 8.24
C HIS A 148 20.25 -3.49 8.67
N GLY A 149 21.56 -3.62 8.43
CA GLY A 149 22.51 -2.50 8.59
C GLY A 149 22.48 -1.48 7.44
N HIS A 150 21.66 -1.67 6.41
CA HIS A 150 21.47 -0.70 5.34
C HIS A 150 20.57 0.45 5.82
N GLU A 151 20.92 1.70 5.48
CA GLU A 151 20.21 2.90 5.97
C GLU A 151 18.74 3.01 5.53
N ARG A 152 18.37 2.23 4.50
CA ARG A 152 17.01 2.15 3.94
C ARG A 152 16.19 0.97 4.46
N TRP A 153 16.75 0.13 5.32
CA TRP A 153 16.01 -0.95 5.95
C TRP A 153 15.70 -0.58 7.41
N HIS A 154 14.44 -0.70 7.80
CA HIS A 154 13.96 -0.31 9.12
C HIS A 154 13.20 -1.48 9.76
N TYR A 155 13.64 -1.88 10.96
CA TYR A 155 12.93 -2.81 11.82
C TYR A 155 12.26 -2.07 12.98
N LEU A 156 10.93 -1.95 12.90
CA LEU A 156 10.16 -1.22 13.88
C LEU A 156 9.63 -2.14 14.96
N ARG A 157 9.92 -1.80 16.20
CA ARG A 157 9.48 -2.55 17.37
C ARG A 157 8.64 -1.66 18.30
N PRO A 158 7.30 -1.82 18.31
CA PRO A 158 6.43 -1.18 19.28
C PRO A 158 6.90 -1.39 20.73
N GLU A 159 6.63 -0.41 21.59
CA GLU A 159 7.05 -0.44 22.98
C GLU A 159 6.28 -1.48 23.82
N SER A 160 5.07 -1.86 23.39
CA SER A 160 4.22 -2.84 24.07
C SER A 160 3.24 -3.53 23.11
N ASP A 161 2.63 -4.63 23.56
CA ASP A 161 1.57 -5.33 22.82
C ASP A 161 0.38 -4.39 22.51
N GLU A 162 0.01 -3.48 23.42
CA GLU A 162 -1.05 -2.50 23.16
C GLU A 162 -0.66 -1.50 22.06
N ARG A 163 0.61 -1.11 22.01
CA ARG A 163 1.12 -0.22 20.96
C ARG A 163 1.20 -0.93 19.61
N ALA A 164 1.52 -2.23 19.62
CA ALA A 164 1.44 -3.07 18.43
C ALA A 164 0.01 -3.15 17.89
N GLU A 165 -0.98 -3.37 18.76
CA GLU A 165 -2.40 -3.39 18.36
C GLU A 165 -2.85 -2.05 17.78
N GLU A 166 -2.51 -0.92 18.42
CA GLU A 166 -2.90 0.41 17.94
C GLU A 166 -2.33 0.71 16.54
N VAL A 167 -1.08 0.31 16.27
CA VAL A 167 -0.46 0.63 14.97
C VAL A 167 -0.79 -0.43 13.93
N VAL A 168 -0.52 -1.70 14.20
CA VAL A 168 -0.68 -2.77 13.22
C VAL A 168 -2.14 -3.15 13.03
N GLY A 169 -2.89 -3.31 14.13
CA GLY A 169 -4.31 -3.67 14.11
C GLY A 169 -5.19 -2.50 13.68
N ASP A 170 -5.22 -1.44 14.49
CA ASP A 170 -6.20 -0.35 14.33
C ASP A 170 -5.86 0.59 13.17
N LYS A 171 -4.61 1.02 13.04
CA LYS A 171 -4.22 1.99 11.99
C LYS A 171 -4.01 1.31 10.64
N LEU A 172 -3.17 0.27 10.59
CA LEU A 172 -2.85 -0.42 9.34
C LEU A 172 -3.93 -1.40 8.91
N GLY A 173 -4.89 -1.74 9.78
CA GLY A 173 -5.97 -2.66 9.45
C GLY A 173 -5.50 -4.12 9.33
N ILE A 174 -4.30 -4.43 9.80
CA ILE A 174 -3.73 -5.77 9.80
C ILE A 174 -4.14 -6.44 11.10
N GLY A 175 -5.32 -7.07 11.11
CA GLY A 175 -5.79 -7.80 12.27
C GLY A 175 -4.88 -8.98 12.61
N PHE A 176 -4.48 -9.06 13.88
CA PHE A 176 -3.76 -10.19 14.45
C PHE A 176 -4.35 -10.57 15.81
N GLU A 177 -4.41 -11.86 16.12
CA GLU A 177 -4.94 -12.35 17.39
C GLU A 177 -3.99 -13.38 17.99
N LYS A 178 -3.60 -13.14 19.24
CA LYS A 178 -2.77 -14.05 20.02
C LYS A 178 -3.56 -15.30 20.38
N THR A 179 -3.06 -16.46 19.95
CA THR A 179 -3.64 -17.77 20.20
C THR A 179 -2.69 -18.62 21.05
N GLY A 180 -3.23 -19.39 22.01
CA GLY A 180 -2.43 -20.14 22.99
C GLY A 180 -2.21 -19.37 24.30
N GLY A 181 -1.12 -19.67 25.02
CA GLY A 181 -0.83 -19.02 26.30
C GLY A 181 0.58 -19.32 26.84
N GLY A 182 1.02 -18.51 27.81
CA GLY A 182 2.38 -18.59 28.36
C GLY A 182 3.41 -18.08 27.35
N GLU A 183 4.51 -18.82 27.19
CA GLU A 183 5.60 -18.50 26.25
C GLU A 183 5.43 -19.17 24.87
N THR A 184 4.45 -20.06 24.72
CA THR A 184 4.25 -20.88 23.51
C THR A 184 3.00 -20.44 22.73
N TYR A 185 2.84 -19.14 22.51
CA TYR A 185 1.72 -18.61 21.73
C TYR A 185 2.08 -18.39 20.26
N GLU A 186 1.06 -18.39 19.43
CA GLU A 186 1.12 -18.09 18.00
C GLU A 186 0.14 -16.94 17.70
N PHE A 187 0.22 -16.37 16.50
CA PHE A 187 -0.76 -15.39 16.04
C PHE A 187 -1.51 -15.91 14.83
N THR A 188 -2.83 -15.76 14.84
CA THR A 188 -3.60 -15.74 13.59
C THR A 188 -3.56 -14.31 13.08
N HIS A 189 -3.11 -14.07 11.85
CA HIS A 189 -3.06 -12.73 11.30
C HIS A 189 -3.37 -12.74 9.80
N ILE A 190 -3.69 -11.58 9.25
CA ILE A 190 -3.63 -11.36 7.81
C ILE A 190 -2.26 -10.82 7.44
N THR A 191 -1.87 -10.98 6.18
CA THR A 191 -0.60 -10.46 5.67
C THR A 191 -0.87 -9.47 4.55
N ILE A 192 -0.38 -8.24 4.73
CA ILE A 192 -0.50 -7.15 3.76
C ILE A 192 0.83 -6.42 3.70
N THR A 193 1.29 -6.14 2.49
CA THR A 193 2.44 -5.27 2.23
C THR A 193 1.98 -4.05 1.45
N PHE A 194 2.27 -2.85 1.95
CA PHE A 194 1.86 -1.59 1.34
C PHE A 194 3.01 -0.96 0.57
N LEU A 195 2.75 -0.55 -0.67
CA LEU A 195 3.59 0.41 -1.38
C LEU A 195 2.98 1.80 -1.18
N VAL A 196 3.74 2.70 -0.57
CA VAL A 196 3.32 4.07 -0.26
C VAL A 196 4.24 5.04 -0.96
N ASN A 197 3.69 6.02 -1.67
CA ASN A 197 4.48 7.05 -2.35
C ASN A 197 4.94 8.17 -1.39
N PRO A 198 5.83 9.08 -1.83
CA PRO A 198 6.32 10.19 -1.00
C PRO A 198 5.23 11.13 -0.48
N ASP A 199 4.11 11.25 -1.20
CA ASP A 199 2.95 12.05 -0.77
C ASP A 199 2.12 11.36 0.34
N GLY A 200 2.50 10.15 0.77
CA GLY A 200 1.81 9.38 1.80
C GLY A 200 0.54 8.70 1.30
N VAL A 201 0.42 8.47 -0.02
CA VAL A 201 -0.72 7.77 -0.63
C VAL A 201 -0.34 6.31 -0.90
N VAL A 202 -1.26 5.39 -0.61
CA VAL A 202 -1.10 3.96 -0.91
C VAL A 202 -1.30 3.73 -2.40
N GLU A 203 -0.26 3.27 -3.06
CA GLU A 203 -0.24 2.91 -4.48
C GLU A 203 -0.68 1.44 -4.66
N ARG A 204 -0.28 0.55 -3.74
CA ARG A 204 -0.63 -0.87 -3.73
C ARG A 204 -0.76 -1.42 -2.32
N ALA A 205 -1.66 -2.38 -2.14
CA ALA A 205 -1.76 -3.22 -0.95
C ALA A 205 -1.69 -4.69 -1.39
N TYR A 206 -0.48 -5.25 -1.44
CA TYR A 206 -0.25 -6.64 -1.82
C TYR A 206 -0.69 -7.56 -0.68
N ARG A 207 -1.57 -8.51 -1.00
CA ARG A 207 -2.12 -9.45 0.00
C ARG A 207 -1.43 -10.80 -0.06
N GLY A 208 -1.27 -11.41 1.10
CA GLY A 208 -0.71 -12.75 1.24
C GLY A 208 0.79 -12.74 1.52
N GLU A 209 1.30 -13.92 1.88
CA GLU A 209 2.68 -14.11 2.34
C GLU A 209 3.72 -14.21 1.22
N THR A 210 3.29 -14.47 -0.02
CA THR A 210 4.19 -14.63 -1.16
C THR A 210 4.17 -13.37 -2.00
N LEU A 211 5.24 -12.58 -1.92
CA LEU A 211 5.42 -11.40 -2.76
C LEU A 211 5.87 -11.78 -4.17
N ASP A 212 5.24 -11.20 -5.18
CA ASP A 212 5.78 -11.14 -6.53
C ASP A 212 6.90 -10.09 -6.56
N VAL A 213 8.12 -10.53 -6.24
CA VAL A 213 9.29 -9.65 -6.07
C VAL A 213 9.53 -8.77 -7.29
N GLU A 214 9.42 -9.31 -8.50
CA GLU A 214 9.65 -8.55 -9.72
C GLU A 214 8.55 -7.51 -9.96
N GLY A 215 7.29 -7.88 -9.71
CA GLY A 215 6.16 -6.96 -9.78
C GLY A 215 6.30 -5.81 -8.78
N VAL A 216 6.58 -6.13 -7.52
CA VAL A 216 6.80 -5.13 -6.45
C VAL A 216 7.94 -4.17 -6.78
N VAL A 217 9.08 -4.69 -7.27
CA VAL A 217 10.20 -3.83 -7.65
C VAL A 217 9.88 -2.97 -8.87
N SER A 218 9.16 -3.51 -9.86
CA SER A 218 8.72 -2.73 -11.02
C SER A 218 7.77 -1.60 -10.64
N ASP A 219 6.84 -1.85 -9.71
CA ASP A 219 5.94 -0.84 -9.18
C ASP A 219 6.73 0.24 -8.41
N LEU A 220 7.67 -0.16 -7.55
CA LEU A 220 8.55 0.76 -6.82
C LEU A 220 9.39 1.62 -7.78
N GLU A 221 10.00 1.04 -8.80
CA GLU A 221 10.77 1.75 -9.82
C GLU A 221 9.91 2.81 -10.53
N THR A 222 8.68 2.45 -10.90
CA THR A 222 7.73 3.40 -11.53
C THR A 222 7.40 4.58 -10.62
N VAL A 223 7.20 4.32 -9.31
CA VAL A 223 6.93 5.39 -8.34
C VAL A 223 8.18 6.23 -8.08
N VAL A 224 9.37 5.63 -7.98
CA VAL A 224 10.64 6.37 -7.84
C VAL A 224 10.83 7.32 -9.03
N ASP A 225 10.66 6.84 -10.26
CA ASP A 225 10.82 7.65 -11.48
C ASP A 225 9.85 8.82 -11.56
N ALA A 226 8.63 8.68 -11.01
CA ALA A 226 7.63 9.74 -10.99
C ALA A 226 7.96 10.89 -10.02
N TYR A 227 8.84 10.65 -9.04
CA TYR A 227 9.23 11.62 -8.00
C TYR A 227 10.69 12.10 -8.10
N ALA A 228 11.42 11.67 -9.14
CA ALA A 228 12.83 12.01 -9.39
C ALA A 228 13.05 13.41 -10.02
#